data_AF-A0A8S9GXA7-F1
#
_entry.id   AF-A0A8S9GXA7-F1
#
_cell.length_a   1.000
_cell.length_b   1.000
_cell.length_c   1.000
_cell.angle_alpha   90.00
_cell.angle_beta   90.00
_cell.angle_gamma   90.00
#
_symmetry.space_group_name_H-M   'P 1'
#
loop_
_entity.id
_entity.type
_entity.pdbx_description
1 polymer ?
#
loop_
_entity_poly.entity_id
_entity_poly.type
_entity_poly.pdbx_seq_one_letter_code
_entity_poly.pdbx_strand_id
1 'polypeptide(L)'
;MALLLEEIIRSVETFLKLKNSTQTKPYVDPNLDPVLLVPGIAGSILNAVDHDSGKEERVWVRIFGADHEFRTKMWSRFDPSTGKTITLDANTSIVVPQDRAGLLAIDVLDPDMVMFII
;
A
#
# COMPACT_ATOMS: atom_id res chain seq x y z
N MET A 1 37.19 28.29 0.20
CA MET A 1 36.41 27.57 -0.83
C MET A 1 36.66 26.06 -0.80
N ALA A 2 37.92 25.59 -0.75
CA ALA A 2 38.25 24.15 -0.71
C ALA A 2 37.69 23.41 0.52
N LEU A 3 37.81 24.00 1.72
CA LEU A 3 37.31 23.41 2.98
C LEU A 3 35.79 23.16 2.97
N LEU A 4 35.02 24.04 2.31
CA LEU A 4 33.55 23.96 2.26
C LEU A 4 33.08 22.88 1.28
N LEU A 5 33.88 22.60 0.24
CA LEU A 5 33.61 21.53 -0.71
C LEU A 5 33.91 20.14 -0.10
N GLU A 6 34.97 20.03 0.69
CA GLU A 6 35.31 18.79 1.41
C GLU A 6 34.24 18.41 2.44
N GLU A 7 33.68 19.38 3.16
CA GLU A 7 32.58 19.15 4.10
C GLU A 7 31.31 18.64 3.39
N ILE A 8 30.98 19.21 2.23
CA ILE A 8 29.83 18.78 1.41
C ILE A 8 30.03 17.34 0.92
N ILE A 9 31.22 17.02 0.38
CA ILE A 9 31.54 15.67 -0.10
C ILE A 9 31.42 14.65 1.04
N ARG A 10 32.00 14.95 2.20
CA ARG A 10 31.96 14.07 3.37
C ARG A 10 30.54 13.87 3.90
N SER A 11 29.70 14.90 3.85
CA SER A 11 28.28 14.81 4.22
C SER A 11 27.49 13.91 3.27
N VAL A 12 27.73 14.05 1.95
CA VAL A 12 27.11 13.20 0.91
C VAL A 12 27.55 11.74 1.05
N GLU A 13 28.84 11.47 1.29
CA GLU A 13 29.34 10.12 1.52
C GLU A 13 28.73 9.48 2.78
N THR A 14 28.59 10.24 3.85
CA THR A 14 27.99 9.77 5.10
C THR A 14 26.50 9.44 4.88
N PHE A 15 25.79 10.30 4.16
CA PHE A 15 24.40 10.06 3.77
C PHE A 15 24.23 8.81 2.89
N LEU A 16 25.12 8.62 1.90
CA LEU A 16 25.14 7.41 1.07
C LEU A 16 25.44 6.15 1.88
N LYS A 17 26.39 6.19 2.82
CA LYS A 17 26.68 5.05 3.73
C LYS A 17 25.48 4.71 4.62
N LEU A 18 24.79 5.71 5.15
CA LEU A 18 23.55 5.51 5.92
C LEU A 18 22.43 4.91 5.08
N LYS A 19 22.25 5.39 3.84
CA LYS A 19 21.25 4.86 2.90
C LYS A 19 21.56 3.43 2.45
N ASN A 20 22.83 3.07 2.34
CA ASN A 20 23.25 1.71 1.96
C ASN A 20 23.22 0.74 3.16
N SER A 21 23.49 1.23 4.38
CA SER A 21 23.37 0.47 5.63
C SER A 21 21.93 0.00 5.89
N THR A 22 20.95 0.85 5.56
CA THR A 22 19.52 0.51 5.65
C THR A 22 19.02 -0.39 4.52
N GLN A 23 19.84 -0.65 3.49
CA GLN A 23 19.54 -1.59 2.39
C GLN A 23 20.08 -3.00 2.62
N THR A 24 20.17 -3.44 3.88
CA THR A 24 20.39 -4.86 4.16
C THR A 24 19.16 -5.62 3.68
N LYS A 25 19.29 -6.34 2.55
CA LYS A 25 18.29 -7.30 2.11
C LYS A 25 18.01 -8.25 3.29
N PRO A 26 16.75 -8.44 3.70
CA PRO A 26 16.44 -9.31 4.83
C PRO A 26 16.97 -10.71 4.55
N TYR A 27 17.65 -11.30 5.54
CA TYR A 27 18.09 -12.68 5.46
C TYR A 27 16.85 -13.59 5.42
N VAL A 28 16.80 -14.49 4.44
CA VAL A 28 15.75 -15.50 4.29
C VAL A 28 16.42 -16.86 4.40
N ASP A 29 15.97 -17.69 5.35
CA ASP A 29 16.48 -19.06 5.49
C ASP A 29 16.05 -19.90 4.27
N PRO A 30 17.00 -20.45 3.50
CA PRO A 30 16.69 -21.21 2.29
C PRO A 30 16.02 -22.57 2.56
N ASN A 31 15.97 -23.02 3.82
CA ASN A 31 15.35 -24.30 4.19
C ASN A 31 13.87 -24.17 4.59
N LEU A 32 13.31 -22.94 4.60
CA LEU A 32 11.90 -22.72 4.90
C LEU A 32 11.02 -23.09 3.70
N ASP A 33 9.92 -23.77 3.98
CA ASP A 33 8.87 -24.01 2.98
C ASP A 33 8.11 -22.70 2.67
N PRO A 34 7.82 -22.41 1.39
CA PRO A 34 7.04 -21.24 1.02
C PRO A 34 5.60 -21.37 1.53
N VAL A 35 5.09 -20.28 2.11
CA VAL A 35 3.72 -20.21 2.63
C VAL A 35 2.92 -19.18 1.85
N LEU A 36 1.68 -19.53 1.51
CA LEU A 36 0.69 -18.60 0.95
C LEU A 36 -0.31 -18.21 2.05
N LEU A 37 -0.37 -16.92 2.35
CA LEU A 37 -1.38 -16.36 3.25
C LEU A 37 -2.59 -15.91 2.43
N VAL A 38 -3.78 -16.38 2.82
CA VAL A 38 -5.05 -15.97 2.20
C VAL A 38 -5.91 -15.32 3.28
N PRO A 39 -6.12 -13.99 3.22
CA PRO A 39 -6.95 -13.29 4.20
C PRO A 39 -8.44 -13.65 4.04
N GLY A 40 -9.19 -13.52 5.14
CA GLY A 40 -10.64 -13.60 5.12
C GLY A 40 -11.31 -12.34 4.58
N ILE A 41 -12.64 -12.29 4.66
CA ILE A 41 -13.41 -11.08 4.32
C ILE A 41 -12.89 -9.88 5.11
N ALA A 42 -12.74 -8.74 4.42
CA ALA A 42 -12.24 -7.49 5.01
C ALA A 42 -10.78 -7.54 5.53
N GLY A 43 -10.05 -8.65 5.36
CA GLY A 43 -8.69 -8.85 5.85
C GLY A 43 -7.59 -8.35 4.91
N SER A 44 -7.89 -7.48 3.96
CA SER A 44 -6.91 -6.87 3.05
C SER A 44 -7.23 -5.41 2.77
N ILE A 45 -6.20 -4.60 2.50
CA ILE A 45 -6.35 -3.24 1.97
C ILE A 45 -6.94 -3.30 0.57
N LEU A 46 -7.77 -2.31 0.22
CA LEU A 46 -8.28 -2.04 -1.11
C LEU A 46 -8.08 -0.57 -1.46
N ASN A 47 -7.65 -0.33 -2.70
CA ASN A 47 -7.46 0.99 -3.26
C ASN A 47 -8.40 1.19 -4.46
N ALA A 48 -8.86 2.41 -4.64
CA ALA A 48 -9.52 2.87 -5.85
C ALA A 48 -8.47 3.51 -6.76
N VAL A 49 -8.48 3.14 -8.03
CA VAL A 49 -7.62 3.72 -9.08
C VAL A 49 -8.52 4.41 -10.08
N ASP A 50 -8.34 5.73 -10.20
CA ASP A 50 -8.99 6.54 -11.23
C ASP A 50 -8.26 6.40 -12.56
N HIS A 51 -8.98 6.10 -13.64
CA HIS A 51 -8.38 5.76 -14.93
C HIS A 51 -7.88 6.98 -15.70
N ASP A 52 -8.46 8.16 -15.46
CA ASP A 52 -8.04 9.39 -16.13
C ASP A 52 -6.74 9.95 -15.58
N SER A 53 -6.61 9.98 -14.25
CA SER A 53 -5.45 10.53 -13.55
C SER A 53 -4.40 9.49 -13.17
N GLY A 54 -4.76 8.20 -13.17
CA GLY A 54 -3.93 7.12 -12.63
C GLY A 54 -3.73 7.21 -11.11
N LYS A 55 -4.46 8.10 -10.43
CA LYS A 55 -4.31 8.31 -8.99
C LYS A 55 -4.92 7.14 -8.24
N GLU A 56 -4.12 6.60 -7.33
CA GLU A 56 -4.53 5.56 -6.40
C GLU A 56 -4.86 6.15 -5.03
N GLU A 57 -6.00 5.79 -4.48
CA GLU A 57 -6.44 6.19 -3.15
C GLU A 57 -6.95 4.98 -2.38
N ARG A 58 -6.46 4.79 -1.15
CA ARG A 58 -6.97 3.76 -0.26
C ARG A 58 -8.44 4.02 0.07
N VAL A 59 -9.27 2.99 -0.02
CA VAL A 59 -10.71 3.05 0.31
C VAL A 59 -11.08 2.09 1.42
N TRP A 60 -10.25 1.07 1.67
CA TRP A 60 -10.41 0.11 2.75
C TRP A 60 -9.02 -0.40 3.19
N VAL A 61 -8.73 -0.66 4.47
CA VAL A 61 -9.44 -0.13 5.64
C VAL A 61 -8.97 1.31 5.87
N ARG A 62 -9.87 2.18 6.34
CA ARG A 62 -9.53 3.51 6.88
C ARG A 62 -10.37 3.72 8.13
N ILE A 63 -9.82 4.36 9.15
CA ILE A 63 -10.60 4.84 10.30
C ILE A 63 -11.29 6.16 9.96
N PHE A 64 -10.57 7.06 9.28
CA PHE A 64 -11.07 8.38 8.90
C PHE A 64 -11.66 8.38 7.48
N GLY A 65 -12.86 8.95 7.34
CA GLY A 65 -13.52 9.11 6.03
C GLY A 65 -14.02 7.81 5.40
N ALA A 66 -13.98 6.69 6.14
CA ALA A 66 -14.28 5.36 5.62
C ALA A 66 -15.66 5.28 4.94
N ASP A 67 -16.71 5.77 5.60
CA ASP A 67 -18.08 5.71 5.06
C ASP A 67 -18.23 6.53 3.76
N HIS A 68 -17.61 7.70 3.69
CA HIS A 68 -17.62 8.53 2.48
C HIS A 68 -16.96 7.84 1.30
N GLU A 69 -15.71 7.37 1.49
CA GLU A 69 -14.94 6.71 0.43
C GLU A 69 -15.58 5.39 -0.01
N PHE A 70 -16.13 4.63 0.94
CA PHE A 70 -16.79 3.38 0.63
C PHE A 70 -18.06 3.58 -0.19
N ARG A 71 -18.90 4.56 0.17
CA ARG A 71 -20.14 4.83 -0.58
C ARG A 71 -19.89 5.38 -1.97
N THR A 72 -18.87 6.23 -2.11
CA THR A 72 -18.60 6.92 -3.37
C THR A 72 -17.83 6.06 -4.36
N LYS A 73 -16.97 5.14 -3.90
CA LYS A 73 -16.06 4.39 -4.79
C LYS A 73 -16.22 2.86 -4.77
N MET A 74 -16.73 2.26 -3.69
CA MET A 74 -16.81 0.80 -3.56
C MET A 74 -18.19 0.21 -3.90
N TRP A 75 -19.23 1.04 -3.99
CA TRP A 75 -20.57 0.55 -4.26
C TRP A 75 -20.67 -0.04 -5.66
N SER A 76 -21.36 -1.16 -5.73
CA SER A 76 -21.60 -1.89 -6.97
C SER A 76 -23.04 -2.35 -7.02
N ARG A 77 -23.58 -2.46 -8.24
CA ARG A 77 -24.91 -2.99 -8.50
C ARG A 77 -24.81 -4.41 -9.03
N PHE A 78 -25.66 -5.29 -8.50
CA PHE A 78 -25.85 -6.61 -9.07
C PHE A 78 -26.65 -6.53 -10.38
N ASP A 79 -26.20 -7.24 -11.41
CA ASP A 79 -26.91 -7.43 -12.66
C ASP A 79 -27.45 -8.88 -12.75
N PRO A 80 -28.77 -9.09 -12.56
CA PRO A 80 -29.37 -10.41 -12.59
C PRO A 80 -29.29 -11.10 -13.96
N SER A 81 -29.16 -10.34 -15.05
CA SER A 81 -29.12 -10.91 -16.40
C SER A 81 -27.79 -11.60 -16.69
N THR A 82 -26.70 -11.09 -16.10
CA THR A 82 -25.35 -11.63 -16.27
C THR A 82 -24.84 -12.39 -15.05
N GLY A 83 -25.48 -12.23 -13.88
CA GLY A 83 -25.04 -12.77 -12.60
C GLY A 83 -23.80 -12.07 -12.03
N LYS A 84 -23.44 -10.89 -12.55
CA LYS A 84 -22.23 -10.17 -12.17
C LYS A 84 -22.53 -8.96 -11.29
N THR A 85 -21.53 -8.59 -10.49
CA THR A 85 -21.49 -7.31 -9.78
C THR A 85 -20.78 -6.29 -10.65
N ILE A 86 -21.42 -5.15 -10.88
CA ILE A 86 -20.92 -4.07 -11.74
C ILE A 86 -20.67 -2.85 -10.88
N THR A 87 -19.47 -2.27 -10.98
CA THR A 87 -19.13 -1.00 -10.33
C THR A 87 -20.13 0.11 -10.72
N LEU A 88 -20.46 1.00 -9.78
CA LEU A 88 -21.29 2.17 -10.08
C LEU A 88 -20.51 3.27 -10.80
N ASP A 89 -19.19 3.30 -10.62
CA ASP A 89 -18.30 4.23 -11.31
C ASP A 89 -17.46 3.47 -12.34
N ALA A 90 -17.66 3.80 -13.62
CA ALA A 90 -16.96 3.16 -14.73
C ALA A 90 -15.52 3.67 -14.91
N ASN A 91 -15.19 4.83 -14.35
CA ASN A 91 -13.84 5.42 -14.44
C ASN A 91 -12.89 4.93 -13.37
N THR A 92 -13.41 4.19 -12.38
CA THR A 92 -12.65 3.73 -11.23
C THR A 92 -12.62 2.21 -11.18
N SER A 93 -11.46 1.65 -10.87
CA SER A 93 -11.32 0.24 -10.53
C SER A 93 -10.84 0.06 -9.10
N ILE A 94 -11.38 -0.96 -8.42
CA ILE A 94 -10.91 -1.36 -7.09
C ILE A 94 -9.82 -2.43 -7.25
N VAL A 95 -8.68 -2.19 -6.63
CA VAL A 95 -7.49 -3.05 -6.70
C VAL A 95 -6.99 -3.40 -5.31
N VAL A 96 -6.36 -4.57 -5.20
CA VAL A 96 -5.57 -4.93 -4.04
C VAL A 96 -4.15 -4.42 -4.29
N PRO A 97 -3.57 -3.58 -3.42
CA PRO A 97 -2.22 -3.04 -3.62
C PRO A 97 -1.20 -4.17 -3.70
N GLN A 98 -0.30 -4.08 -4.68
CA GLN A 98 0.72 -5.08 -4.94
C GLN A 98 2.07 -4.57 -4.46
N ASP A 99 2.54 -5.07 -3.32
CA ASP A 99 3.92 -4.89 -2.86
C ASP A 99 4.27 -5.94 -1.78
N ARG A 100 5.56 -6.08 -1.47
CA ARG A 100 6.09 -7.00 -0.46
C ARG A 100 5.60 -8.44 -0.66
N ALA A 101 5.62 -8.91 -1.91
CA ALA A 101 5.08 -10.22 -2.28
C ALA A 101 3.62 -10.44 -1.83
N GLY A 102 2.80 -9.38 -1.88
CA GLY A 102 1.39 -9.40 -1.48
C GLY A 102 1.16 -9.12 0.02
N LEU A 103 2.22 -9.10 0.84
CA LEU A 103 2.09 -8.88 2.27
C LEU A 103 1.65 -7.45 2.62
N LEU A 104 1.95 -6.46 1.78
CA LEU A 104 1.51 -5.07 2.03
C LEU A 104 0.01 -4.99 2.29
N ALA A 105 -0.78 -5.71 1.50
CA ALA A 105 -2.23 -5.65 1.59
C ALA A 105 -2.77 -6.26 2.90
N ILE A 106 -2.04 -7.14 3.58
CA ILE A 106 -2.57 -7.96 4.68
C ILE A 106 -1.84 -7.80 6.02
N ASP A 107 -0.70 -7.10 6.04
CA ASP A 107 0.13 -6.93 7.23
C ASP A 107 -0.50 -5.93 8.23
N VAL A 108 -0.77 -4.70 7.77
CA VAL A 108 -1.39 -3.64 8.58
C VAL A 108 -2.55 -3.03 7.81
N LEU A 109 -3.78 -3.26 8.27
CA LEU A 109 -4.98 -2.84 7.53
C LEU A 109 -5.19 -1.31 7.51
N ASP A 110 -4.84 -0.61 8.60
CA ASP A 110 -4.82 0.85 8.62
C ASP A 110 -3.46 1.44 9.03
N PRO A 111 -2.52 1.66 8.09
CA PRO A 111 -1.24 2.30 8.37
C PRO A 111 -1.34 3.76 8.88
N ASP A 112 -2.44 4.47 8.59
CA ASP A 112 -2.61 5.86 9.04
C ASP A 112 -3.15 5.93 10.47
N MET A 113 -3.45 4.78 11.09
CA MET A 113 -3.77 4.71 12.51
C MET A 113 -2.53 5.10 13.32
N VAL A 114 -2.49 6.36 13.75
CA VAL A 114 -1.52 6.83 14.74
C VAL A 114 -1.73 6.02 16.02
N MET A 115 -0.76 5.17 16.35
CA MET A 115 -0.68 4.50 17.64
C MET A 115 -0.38 5.56 18.72
N PHE A 116 -1.43 6.23 19.23
CA PHE A 116 -1.35 6.86 20.55
C PHE A 116 -1.37 5.75 21.60
N ILE A 117 -0.24 5.05 21.75
CA ILE A 117 -0.01 4.27 22.97
C ILE A 117 0.51 5.25 24.02
N ILE A 118 -0.30 5.39 25.06
CA ILE A 118 -0.03 6.05 26.34
C ILE A 118 0.81 5.10 27.21
#